data_AF-A0A1B4FWF6-F1
#
_entry.id   AF-A0A1B4FWF6-F1
#
_cell.length_a   1.000
_cell.length_b   1.000
_cell.length_c   1.000
_cell.angle_alpha   90.00
_cell.angle_beta   90.00
_cell.angle_gamma   90.00
#
_symmetry.space_group_name_H-M   'P 1'
#
loop_
_entity.id
_entity.type
_entity.pdbx_description
1 polymer ?
#
loop_
_entity_poly.entity_id
_entity_poly.type
_entity_poly.pdbx_seq_one_letter_code
_entity_poly.pdbx_strand_id
1 'polypeptide(L)'
;MKTAIRKLTASLLFAAATACFAADAPHAPHAPEHLPPGIAWRQGDVDAAFAEAKRTNKPLFLYWGAVWCPSCNQVKSTIFSQQAFKSRSSFFVPVYLDGDTENAQKIGDRFKVRGYPTMILFRPDGAEVTRLPGEVDLDRYMQALSIGLNAAHPFKQTLAAALKGGARVTPDDWRVLADYSWDTDGDLPVPNERVATTLQTLASHARADHANAEALRLELKAVVSAALGDPPQQGDIDKTAGAAAVRDALRDPKRARADYDVLVAAPADVVQYLAGGDAAARASLAKQFDAALARLSADTSLAAIDRTMALHGRVRVTRLDAKPGAPLPPALADAVRRQTASAVAESTNVYARQAVVSEAADTLTDAGQFDAADALLKAELARSPTPYYFMSGLAANAKARGDRAAALDWYRKAYEAASGPATRLRWGAAYFANAVDLAPDDAARIRQIANDVLTQAGQTRNAFYGANRRALTRVVAQLAHWRQGGARDATVQAVVKQFEGVCGKLPAGDPQVGTCESLVKTAKV
;
A
#
# COMPACT_ATOMS: atom_id res chain seq x y z
N MET A 1 -68.22 53.06 -11.27
CA MET A 1 -68.00 53.55 -9.89
C MET A 1 -68.62 52.55 -8.91
N LYS A 2 -67.79 52.03 -7.98
CA LYS A 2 -68.08 51.58 -6.60
C LYS A 2 -69.22 50.54 -6.40
N THR A 3 -68.87 49.25 -6.22
CA THR A 3 -68.70 48.48 -4.95
C THR A 3 -69.97 48.24 -4.14
N ALA A 4 -70.22 47.10 -3.48
CA ALA A 4 -69.79 45.70 -3.57
C ALA A 4 -70.53 44.90 -2.46
N ILE A 5 -70.43 43.57 -2.54
CA ILE A 5 -70.32 42.58 -1.45
C ILE A 5 -71.58 41.83 -0.96
N ARG A 6 -71.33 40.50 -0.90
CA ARG A 6 -71.90 39.38 -0.12
C ARG A 6 -73.10 38.65 -0.70
N LYS A 7 -72.87 37.35 -0.97
CA LYS A 7 -73.62 36.24 -0.35
C LYS A 7 -72.83 34.93 -0.44
N LEU A 8 -72.78 34.22 0.68
CA LEU A 8 -72.46 32.80 0.83
C LEU A 8 -73.72 31.98 0.51
N THR A 9 -73.58 30.82 -0.13
CA THR A 9 -73.98 29.49 0.42
C THR A 9 -73.64 28.33 -0.54
N ALA A 10 -73.05 27.29 0.07
CA ALA A 10 -73.03 25.84 -0.20
C ALA A 10 -73.44 25.24 -1.56
N SER A 11 -72.61 24.34 -2.12
CA SER A 11 -72.81 22.85 -2.06
C SER A 11 -71.90 22.07 -3.04
N LEU A 12 -71.34 20.96 -2.54
CA LEU A 12 -70.94 19.68 -3.18
C LEU A 12 -70.28 19.63 -4.58
N LEU A 13 -69.11 18.96 -4.68
CA LEU A 13 -68.77 18.08 -5.83
C LEU A 13 -67.56 17.15 -5.56
N PHE A 14 -67.83 15.86 -5.78
CA PHE A 14 -67.00 14.72 -6.20
C PHE A 14 -65.46 14.78 -6.07
N ALA A 15 -64.92 13.84 -5.29
CA ALA A 15 -63.52 13.44 -5.32
C ALA A 15 -63.32 12.29 -6.34
N ALA A 16 -62.54 12.54 -7.39
CA ALA A 16 -61.99 11.52 -8.27
C ALA A 16 -60.50 11.36 -7.97
N ALA A 17 -60.08 10.14 -7.65
CA ALA A 17 -58.69 9.80 -7.35
C ALA A 17 -57.89 9.60 -8.65
N THR A 18 -56.93 10.49 -8.90
CA THR A 18 -55.84 10.28 -9.87
C THR A 18 -54.57 9.88 -9.12
N ALA A 19 -54.14 8.64 -9.32
CA ALA A 19 -52.84 8.16 -8.86
C ALA A 19 -51.73 8.77 -9.74
N CYS A 20 -50.93 9.67 -9.17
CA CYS A 20 -49.68 10.12 -9.78
C CYS A 20 -48.60 9.07 -9.51
N PHE A 21 -48.06 8.47 -10.58
CA PHE A 21 -46.78 7.78 -10.52
C PHE A 21 -45.69 8.83 -10.27
N ALA A 22 -45.15 8.86 -9.05
CA ALA A 22 -43.91 9.55 -8.77
C ALA A 22 -42.78 8.73 -9.42
N ALA A 23 -42.16 9.28 -10.46
CA ALA A 23 -40.92 8.73 -11.00
C ALA A 23 -39.83 8.91 -9.93
N ASP A 24 -39.25 7.80 -9.47
CA ASP A 24 -38.08 7.80 -8.59
C ASP A 24 -36.95 8.61 -9.25
N ALA A 25 -36.54 9.69 -8.58
CA ALA A 25 -35.30 10.36 -8.92
C ALA A 25 -34.14 9.37 -8.71
N PRO A 26 -33.16 9.28 -9.65
CA PRO A 26 -32.01 8.43 -9.45
C PRO A 26 -31.27 8.88 -8.18
N HIS A 27 -31.14 7.96 -7.22
CA HIS A 27 -30.34 8.17 -6.01
C HIS A 27 -28.93 8.59 -6.42
N ALA A 28 -28.52 9.79 -6.00
CA ALA A 28 -27.11 10.18 -6.10
C ALA A 28 -26.29 9.13 -5.33
N PRO A 29 -25.23 8.54 -5.93
CA PRO A 29 -24.41 7.57 -5.23
C PRO A 29 -23.83 8.24 -3.98
N HIS A 30 -24.09 7.65 -2.81
CA HIS A 30 -23.46 8.06 -1.56
C HIS A 30 -21.94 8.11 -1.76
N ALA A 31 -21.30 9.21 -1.36
CA ALA A 31 -19.85 9.25 -1.30
C ALA A 31 -19.37 8.07 -0.45
N PRO A 32 -18.37 7.30 -0.88
CA PRO A 32 -17.87 6.19 -0.09
C PRO A 32 -17.39 6.71 1.27
N GLU A 33 -17.81 6.06 2.34
CA GLU A 33 -17.59 6.46 3.75
C GLU A 33 -16.09 6.57 4.12
N HIS A 34 -15.19 6.12 3.23
CA HIS A 34 -13.75 5.98 3.47
C HIS A 34 -12.85 6.79 2.50
N LEU A 35 -13.40 7.74 1.73
CA LEU A 35 -12.60 8.69 0.92
C LEU A 35 -12.87 10.15 1.32
N PRO A 36 -11.88 11.06 1.16
CA PRO A 36 -12.12 12.48 1.35
C PRO A 36 -13.22 13.00 0.42
N PRO A 37 -14.11 13.90 0.89
CA PRO A 37 -15.17 14.47 0.06
C PRO A 37 -14.59 15.44 -0.98
N GLY A 38 -15.36 15.72 -2.05
CA GLY A 38 -15.01 16.70 -3.09
C GLY A 38 -14.39 16.12 -4.35
N ILE A 39 -14.41 14.78 -4.52
CA ILE A 39 -14.01 14.08 -5.75
C ILE A 39 -15.16 13.13 -6.13
N ALA A 40 -15.55 13.13 -7.40
CA ALA A 40 -16.67 12.33 -7.91
C ALA A 40 -16.28 10.87 -8.21
N TRP A 41 -15.74 10.16 -7.20
CA TRP A 41 -15.23 8.80 -7.33
C TRP A 41 -16.27 7.82 -7.88
N ARG A 42 -15.96 7.15 -8.99
CA ARG A 42 -16.66 5.94 -9.46
C ARG A 42 -16.23 4.75 -8.61
N GLN A 43 -17.18 3.94 -8.15
CA GLN A 43 -16.93 2.75 -7.34
C GLN A 43 -16.93 1.49 -8.21
N GLY A 44 -15.87 0.67 -8.10
CA GLY A 44 -15.90 -0.76 -8.41
C GLY A 44 -15.94 -1.20 -9.89
N ASP A 45 -16.75 -0.57 -10.75
CA ASP A 45 -16.85 -0.96 -12.17
C ASP A 45 -15.82 -0.22 -13.03
N VAL A 46 -14.63 -0.82 -13.11
CA VAL A 46 -13.52 -0.28 -13.89
C VAL A 46 -13.80 -0.32 -15.39
N ASP A 47 -14.53 -1.32 -15.90
CA ASP A 47 -14.82 -1.45 -17.33
C ASP A 47 -15.81 -0.38 -17.81
N ALA A 48 -16.86 -0.11 -17.02
CA ALA A 48 -17.78 1.00 -17.28
C ALA A 48 -17.05 2.35 -17.25
N ALA A 49 -16.09 2.53 -16.33
CA ALA A 49 -15.28 3.75 -16.27
C ALA A 49 -14.39 3.93 -17.52
N PHE A 50 -13.78 2.85 -18.05
CA PHE A 50 -13.05 2.93 -19.32
C PHE A 50 -13.98 3.25 -20.50
N ALA A 51 -15.19 2.70 -20.52
CA ALA A 51 -16.18 3.05 -21.54
C ALA A 51 -16.60 4.54 -21.46
N GLU A 52 -16.78 5.08 -20.25
CA GLU A 52 -17.03 6.51 -20.02
C GLU A 52 -15.85 7.37 -20.46
N ALA A 53 -14.63 7.00 -20.07
CA ALA A 53 -13.40 7.70 -20.46
C ALA A 53 -13.27 7.82 -21.97
N LYS A 54 -13.49 6.70 -22.70
CA LYS A 54 -13.49 6.66 -24.16
C LYS A 54 -14.60 7.53 -24.75
N ARG A 55 -15.84 7.42 -24.25
CA ARG A 55 -17.00 8.18 -24.75
C ARG A 55 -16.86 9.70 -24.53
N THR A 56 -16.25 10.10 -23.42
CA THR A 56 -16.08 11.51 -23.02
C THR A 56 -14.73 12.10 -23.44
N ASN A 57 -13.86 11.28 -24.06
CA ASN A 57 -12.49 11.62 -24.40
C ASN A 57 -11.70 12.22 -23.21
N LYS A 58 -11.91 11.66 -22.02
CA LYS A 58 -11.21 12.05 -20.79
C LYS A 58 -10.23 10.95 -20.36
N PRO A 59 -9.05 11.31 -19.82
CA PRO A 59 -8.19 10.34 -19.14
C PRO A 59 -8.95 9.64 -18.00
N LEU A 60 -8.52 8.43 -17.66
CA LEU A 60 -9.03 7.69 -16.50
C LEU A 60 -7.95 7.65 -15.41
N PHE A 61 -8.32 8.03 -14.20
CA PHE A 61 -7.48 7.91 -13.02
C PHE A 61 -7.99 6.77 -12.15
N LEU A 62 -7.24 5.67 -12.07
CA LEU A 62 -7.58 4.52 -11.24
C LEU A 62 -6.78 4.57 -9.94
N TYR A 63 -7.46 4.66 -8.80
CA TYR A 63 -6.90 4.46 -7.47
C TYR A 63 -7.32 3.10 -6.93
N TRP A 64 -6.36 2.19 -6.78
CA TRP A 64 -6.54 0.91 -6.09
C TRP A 64 -5.94 1.00 -4.68
N GLY A 65 -6.77 0.78 -3.66
CA GLY A 65 -6.37 0.86 -2.26
C GLY A 65 -7.19 -0.05 -1.36
N ALA A 66 -6.96 0.06 -0.07
CA ALA A 66 -7.76 -0.61 0.96
C ALA A 66 -7.99 0.34 2.15
N VAL A 67 -9.12 0.18 2.84
CA VAL A 67 -9.48 1.05 3.99
C VAL A 67 -8.43 0.96 5.11
N TRP A 68 -7.95 -0.24 5.40
CA TRP A 68 -7.00 -0.50 6.50
C TRP A 68 -5.58 -0.03 6.23
N CYS A 69 -5.21 0.20 4.97
CA CYS A 69 -3.83 0.40 4.51
C CYS A 69 -3.27 1.77 4.96
N PRO A 70 -2.17 1.83 5.75
CA PRO A 70 -1.62 3.09 6.23
C PRO A 70 -1.18 4.05 5.13
N SER A 71 -0.37 3.60 4.17
CA SER A 71 0.07 4.38 2.99
C SER A 71 -1.11 4.91 2.16
N CYS A 72 -2.19 4.14 2.08
CA CYS A 72 -3.43 4.56 1.43
C CYS A 72 -4.09 5.72 2.17
N ASN A 73 -4.10 5.67 3.51
CA ASN A 73 -4.63 6.73 4.36
C ASN A 73 -3.72 7.97 4.37
N GLN A 74 -2.40 7.79 4.23
CA GLN A 74 -1.47 8.90 3.97
C GLN A 74 -1.87 9.63 2.68
N VAL A 75 -1.96 8.95 1.53
CA VAL A 75 -2.41 9.55 0.25
C VAL A 75 -3.74 10.28 0.39
N LYS A 76 -4.72 9.68 1.07
CA LYS A 76 -6.02 10.33 1.31
C LYS A 76 -5.86 11.63 2.11
N SER A 77 -4.96 11.66 3.08
CA SER A 77 -4.73 12.81 3.96
C SER A 77 -3.85 13.89 3.34
N THR A 78 -2.84 13.53 2.55
CA THR A 78 -1.83 14.46 2.03
C THR A 78 -2.09 14.90 0.60
N ILE A 79 -2.82 14.12 -0.20
CA ILE A 79 -3.08 14.39 -1.62
C ILE A 79 -4.57 14.58 -1.89
N PHE A 80 -5.41 13.57 -1.65
CA PHE A 80 -6.82 13.62 -2.07
C PHE A 80 -7.67 14.60 -1.26
N SER A 81 -7.28 14.90 -0.03
CA SER A 81 -7.92 15.94 0.80
C SER A 81 -7.66 17.36 0.28
N GLN A 82 -6.62 17.55 -0.54
CA GLN A 82 -6.12 18.86 -0.93
C GLN A 82 -6.93 19.47 -2.07
N GLN A 83 -7.16 20.78 -1.99
CA GLN A 83 -7.94 21.50 -3.01
C GLN A 83 -7.26 21.43 -4.39
N ALA A 84 -5.93 21.37 -4.44
CA ALA A 84 -5.15 21.20 -5.66
C ALA A 84 -5.55 19.92 -6.42
N PHE A 85 -5.63 18.78 -5.73
CA PHE A 85 -6.05 17.51 -6.34
C PHE A 85 -7.54 17.51 -6.69
N LYS A 86 -8.40 17.96 -5.76
CA LYS A 86 -9.86 18.03 -5.96
C LYS A 86 -10.21 18.81 -7.23
N SER A 87 -9.59 19.97 -7.42
CA SER A 87 -9.81 20.82 -8.60
C SER A 87 -9.29 20.19 -9.89
N ARG A 88 -8.33 19.26 -9.81
CA ARG A 88 -7.78 18.55 -10.98
C ARG A 88 -8.58 17.29 -11.32
N SER A 89 -9.31 16.75 -10.35
CA SER A 89 -10.15 15.57 -10.55
C SER A 89 -11.27 15.72 -11.59
N SER A 90 -11.65 16.95 -11.96
CA SER A 90 -12.63 17.20 -13.04
C SER A 90 -12.10 16.94 -14.45
N PHE A 91 -10.78 16.88 -14.63
CA PHE A 91 -10.13 16.66 -15.93
C PHE A 91 -10.00 15.19 -16.31
N PHE A 92 -10.34 14.26 -15.41
CA PHE A 92 -10.30 12.82 -15.65
C PHE A 92 -11.54 12.13 -15.07
N VAL A 93 -11.71 10.84 -15.37
CA VAL A 93 -12.68 9.96 -14.72
C VAL A 93 -12.01 9.34 -13.48
N PRO A 94 -12.32 9.78 -12.25
CA PRO A 94 -11.71 9.23 -11.04
C PRO A 94 -12.41 7.93 -10.63
N VAL A 95 -11.65 6.85 -10.51
CA VAL A 95 -12.13 5.52 -10.12
C VAL A 95 -11.46 5.10 -8.83
N TYR A 96 -12.25 4.74 -7.83
CA TYR A 96 -11.77 4.03 -6.65
C TYR A 96 -12.14 2.55 -6.77
N LEU A 97 -11.11 1.72 -6.69
CA LEU A 97 -11.23 0.29 -6.52
C LEU A 97 -10.80 -0.04 -5.09
N ASP A 98 -11.71 -0.58 -4.29
CA ASP A 98 -11.35 -1.14 -2.98
C ASP A 98 -10.85 -2.58 -3.18
N GLY A 99 -9.70 -2.92 -2.59
CA GLY A 99 -9.10 -4.26 -2.57
C GLY A 99 -10.02 -5.39 -2.11
N ASP A 100 -11.05 -5.08 -1.32
CA ASP A 100 -12.06 -6.02 -0.84
C ASP A 100 -13.28 -6.16 -1.76
N THR A 101 -13.37 -5.38 -2.86
CA THR A 101 -14.45 -5.53 -3.84
C THR A 101 -14.30 -6.87 -4.60
N GLU A 102 -15.42 -7.50 -4.95
CA GLU A 102 -15.50 -8.85 -5.56
C GLU A 102 -14.58 -9.06 -6.78
N ASN A 103 -14.31 -8.02 -7.59
CA ASN A 103 -13.46 -8.11 -8.78
C ASN A 103 -12.07 -7.49 -8.61
N ALA A 104 -11.76 -6.92 -7.45
CA ALA A 104 -10.56 -6.10 -7.27
C ALA A 104 -9.26 -6.85 -7.52
N GLN A 105 -9.12 -8.08 -6.99
CA GLN A 105 -7.90 -8.86 -7.18
C GLN A 105 -7.67 -9.29 -8.63
N LYS A 106 -8.75 -9.59 -9.36
CA LYS A 106 -8.69 -9.89 -10.80
C LYS A 106 -8.29 -8.68 -11.62
N ILE A 107 -8.79 -7.50 -11.25
CA ILE A 107 -8.39 -6.23 -11.87
C ILE A 107 -6.93 -5.91 -11.55
N GLY A 108 -6.48 -6.18 -10.33
CA GLY A 108 -5.07 -6.09 -9.94
C GLY A 108 -4.15 -6.93 -10.84
N ASP A 109 -4.54 -8.18 -11.13
CA ASP A 109 -3.78 -9.05 -12.02
C ASP A 109 -3.81 -8.57 -13.49
N ARG A 110 -4.91 -7.94 -13.94
CA ARG A 110 -5.01 -7.31 -15.26
C ARG A 110 -4.03 -6.16 -15.41
N PHE A 111 -3.91 -5.30 -14.41
CA PHE A 111 -3.01 -4.16 -14.43
C PHE A 111 -1.64 -4.45 -13.81
N LYS A 112 -1.34 -5.70 -13.44
CA LYS A 112 -0.07 -6.07 -12.79
C LYS A 112 0.26 -5.15 -11.62
N VAL A 113 -0.69 -5.04 -10.69
CA VAL A 113 -0.48 -4.27 -9.48
C VAL A 113 -0.07 -5.20 -8.34
N ARG A 114 1.02 -4.84 -7.67
CA ARG A 114 1.64 -5.67 -6.63
C ARG A 114 1.22 -5.30 -5.22
N GLY A 115 0.92 -4.02 -4.98
CA GLY A 115 0.69 -3.48 -3.64
C GLY A 115 -0.33 -2.34 -3.64
N TYR A 116 -0.57 -1.79 -2.46
CA TYR A 116 -1.36 -0.59 -2.26
C TYR A 116 -0.49 0.52 -1.65
N PRO A 117 -0.81 1.79 -1.87
CA PRO A 117 -1.76 2.29 -2.86
C PRO A 117 -1.18 2.22 -4.28
N THR A 118 -2.02 1.98 -5.29
CA THR A 118 -1.62 2.15 -6.69
C THR A 118 -2.52 3.14 -7.38
N MET A 119 -1.92 4.11 -8.04
CA MET A 119 -2.61 5.15 -8.79
C MET A 119 -2.12 5.14 -10.22
N ILE A 120 -3.00 4.83 -11.17
CA ILE A 120 -2.65 4.71 -12.58
C ILE A 120 -3.43 5.75 -13.37
N LEU A 121 -2.72 6.50 -14.21
CA LEU A 121 -3.34 7.38 -15.19
C LEU A 121 -3.36 6.69 -16.56
N PHE A 122 -4.54 6.60 -17.15
CA PHE A 122 -4.75 6.05 -18.49
C PHE A 122 -5.23 7.13 -19.45
N ARG A 123 -4.87 6.97 -20.71
CA ARG A 123 -5.49 7.68 -21.83
C ARG A 123 -6.94 7.22 -22.04
N PRO A 124 -7.78 8.01 -22.76
CA PRO A 124 -9.14 7.60 -23.12
C PRO A 124 -9.21 6.27 -23.91
N ASP A 125 -8.14 5.92 -24.61
CA ASP A 125 -8.00 4.67 -25.38
C ASP A 125 -7.60 3.46 -24.51
N GLY A 126 -7.33 3.67 -23.21
CA GLY A 126 -6.94 2.63 -22.26
C GLY A 126 -5.43 2.41 -22.14
N ALA A 127 -4.58 3.13 -22.89
CA ALA A 127 -3.14 3.03 -22.74
C ALA A 127 -2.66 3.71 -21.44
N GLU A 128 -1.82 3.01 -20.69
CA GLU A 128 -1.22 3.50 -19.45
C GLU A 128 -0.21 4.61 -19.72
N VAL A 129 -0.41 5.75 -19.06
CA VAL A 129 0.46 6.93 -19.17
C VAL A 129 1.55 6.92 -18.11
N THR A 130 1.17 6.64 -16.87
CA THR A 130 2.08 6.60 -15.72
C THR A 130 1.39 5.99 -14.51
N ARG A 131 2.19 5.49 -13.57
CA ARG A 131 1.77 5.20 -12.19
C ARG A 131 2.30 6.29 -11.28
N LEU A 132 1.40 6.98 -10.60
CA LEU A 132 1.76 8.12 -9.76
C LEU A 132 2.29 7.66 -8.39
N PRO A 133 3.28 8.36 -7.82
CA PRO A 133 3.87 8.03 -6.53
C PRO A 133 2.92 8.41 -5.39
N GLY A 134 2.75 7.54 -4.38
CA GLY A 134 1.82 7.77 -3.27
C GLY A 134 2.35 8.60 -2.11
N GLU A 135 3.61 8.41 -1.76
CA GLU A 135 4.20 8.89 -0.50
C GLU A 135 5.13 10.08 -0.72
N VAL A 136 4.86 10.89 -1.75
CA VAL A 136 5.64 12.10 -2.09
C VAL A 136 4.95 13.36 -1.60
N ASP A 137 5.73 14.46 -1.58
CA ASP A 137 5.23 15.82 -1.37
C ASP A 137 4.11 16.18 -2.38
N LEU A 138 3.12 16.96 -1.92
CA LEU A 138 1.98 17.36 -2.75
C LEU A 138 2.44 18.04 -4.04
N ASP A 139 3.44 18.92 -4.00
CA ASP A 139 3.88 19.66 -5.18
C ASP A 139 4.47 18.72 -6.24
N ARG A 140 5.27 17.74 -5.81
CA ARG A 140 5.82 16.70 -6.69
C ARG A 140 4.71 15.82 -7.25
N TYR A 141 3.73 15.42 -6.43
CA TYR A 141 2.57 14.66 -6.90
C TYR A 141 1.79 15.43 -7.98
N MET A 142 1.47 16.70 -7.73
CA MET A 142 0.70 17.53 -8.64
C MET A 142 1.46 17.81 -9.94
N GLN A 143 2.79 17.90 -9.88
CA GLN A 143 3.64 17.97 -11.07
C GLN A 143 3.56 16.67 -11.88
N ALA A 144 3.74 15.50 -11.25
CA ALA A 144 3.66 14.21 -11.91
C ALA A 144 2.28 13.97 -12.55
N LEU A 145 1.19 14.34 -11.84
CA LEU A 145 -0.18 14.30 -12.37
C LEU A 145 -0.34 15.22 -13.57
N SER A 146 0.18 16.45 -13.50
CA SER A 146 0.06 17.42 -14.59
C SER A 146 0.83 16.98 -15.83
N ILE A 147 2.05 16.45 -15.67
CA ILE A 147 2.83 15.89 -16.78
C ILE A 147 2.08 14.69 -17.38
N GLY A 148 1.58 13.78 -16.54
CA GLY A 148 0.78 12.64 -17.01
C GLY A 148 -0.46 13.05 -17.80
N LEU A 149 -1.20 14.06 -17.36
CA LEU A 149 -2.38 14.53 -18.08
C LEU A 149 -2.06 15.13 -19.46
N ASN A 150 -0.82 15.58 -19.66
CA ASN A 150 -0.34 16.18 -20.90
C ASN A 150 0.62 15.27 -21.69
N ALA A 151 0.83 14.02 -21.25
CA ALA A 151 1.82 13.14 -21.84
C ALA A 151 1.47 12.79 -23.29
N ALA A 152 2.42 12.99 -24.19
CA ALA A 152 2.27 12.68 -25.61
C ALA A 152 2.24 11.16 -25.87
N HIS A 153 2.95 10.38 -25.05
CA HIS A 153 3.20 8.95 -25.26
C HIS A 153 2.79 8.11 -24.04
N PRO A 154 2.35 6.86 -24.24
CA PRO A 154 2.18 5.89 -23.17
C PRO A 154 3.51 5.56 -22.46
N PHE A 155 3.45 5.19 -21.18
CA PHE A 155 4.63 4.91 -20.36
C PHE A 155 5.61 3.92 -21.03
N LYS A 156 5.09 2.86 -21.63
CA LYS A 156 5.91 1.83 -22.31
C LYS A 156 6.75 2.41 -23.45
N GLN A 157 6.23 3.41 -24.17
CA GLN A 157 6.96 4.08 -25.24
C GLN A 157 8.03 5.01 -24.66
N THR A 158 7.68 5.80 -23.64
CA THR A 158 8.64 6.67 -22.92
C THR A 158 9.80 5.85 -22.34
N LEU A 159 9.51 4.73 -21.67
CA LEU A 159 10.55 3.84 -21.14
C LEU A 159 11.42 3.25 -22.25
N ALA A 160 10.81 2.73 -23.32
CA ALA A 160 11.56 2.14 -24.42
C ALA A 160 12.47 3.15 -25.13
N ALA A 161 12.02 4.41 -25.25
CA ALA A 161 12.82 5.50 -25.78
C ALA A 161 14.04 5.78 -24.88
N ALA A 162 13.81 5.90 -23.57
CA ALA A 162 14.86 6.17 -22.59
C ALA A 162 15.88 5.03 -22.46
N LEU A 163 15.46 3.77 -22.57
CA LEU A 163 16.37 2.62 -22.51
C LEU A 163 17.24 2.45 -23.77
N LYS A 164 16.76 2.87 -24.95
CA LYS A 164 17.50 2.69 -26.21
C LYS A 164 18.66 3.68 -26.42
N GLY A 165 18.75 4.73 -25.60
CA GLY A 165 19.88 5.69 -25.63
C GLY A 165 20.03 6.48 -26.94
N GLY A 166 19.02 6.49 -27.82
CA GLY A 166 19.09 7.11 -29.15
C GLY A 166 17.85 7.88 -29.62
N ALA A 167 16.76 7.87 -28.83
CA ALA A 167 15.60 8.74 -29.05
C ALA A 167 15.70 9.94 -28.10
N ARG A 168 15.33 11.14 -28.56
CA ARG A 168 15.38 12.35 -27.72
C ARG A 168 14.27 12.28 -26.67
N VAL A 169 14.63 11.87 -25.45
CA VAL A 169 13.76 11.89 -24.27
C VAL A 169 13.61 13.33 -23.81
N THR A 170 12.38 13.78 -23.54
CA THR A 170 12.15 15.15 -23.07
C THR A 170 12.42 15.29 -21.56
N PRO A 171 12.59 16.51 -21.03
CA PRO A 171 12.68 16.69 -19.57
C PRO A 171 11.46 16.14 -18.81
N ASP A 172 10.27 16.23 -19.39
CA ASP A 172 9.05 15.70 -18.77
C ASP A 172 8.99 14.17 -18.82
N ASP A 173 9.53 13.54 -19.87
CA ASP A 173 9.69 12.08 -19.91
C ASP A 173 10.63 11.59 -18.79
N TRP A 174 11.75 12.29 -18.54
CA TRP A 174 12.64 11.95 -17.44
C TRP A 174 11.96 12.09 -16.06
N ARG A 175 11.11 13.09 -15.88
CA ARG A 175 10.31 13.25 -14.66
C ARG A 175 9.29 12.12 -14.50
N VAL A 176 8.60 11.73 -15.57
CA VAL A 176 7.70 10.58 -15.56
C VAL A 176 8.43 9.33 -15.10
N LEU A 177 9.63 9.06 -15.62
CA LEU A 177 10.44 7.90 -15.25
C LEU A 177 10.93 7.98 -13.80
N ALA A 178 11.39 9.14 -13.35
CA ALA A 178 11.88 9.35 -11.99
C ALA A 178 10.77 9.28 -10.93
N ASP A 179 9.55 9.72 -11.26
CA ASP A 179 8.39 9.73 -10.34
C ASP A 179 7.45 8.53 -10.50
N TYR A 180 7.67 7.65 -11.47
CA TYR A 180 6.92 6.41 -11.59
C TYR A 180 6.97 5.57 -10.30
N SER A 181 5.84 4.97 -9.93
CA SER A 181 5.73 4.02 -8.80
C SER A 181 6.20 2.63 -9.23
N TRP A 182 7.52 2.48 -9.32
CA TRP A 182 8.22 1.23 -9.65
C TRP A 182 7.95 0.10 -8.66
N ASP A 183 7.65 0.45 -7.41
CA ASP A 183 7.42 -0.45 -6.29
C ASP A 183 6.05 -1.14 -6.32
N THR A 184 5.05 -0.50 -6.94
CA THR A 184 3.69 -1.05 -7.06
C THR A 184 3.39 -1.65 -8.43
N ASP A 185 4.27 -1.40 -9.40
CA ASP A 185 4.35 -2.17 -10.64
C ASP A 185 4.77 -3.61 -10.36
N GLY A 186 4.04 -4.53 -10.99
CA GLY A 186 4.07 -5.94 -10.68
C GLY A 186 4.47 -6.82 -11.84
N ASP A 187 4.93 -6.27 -12.98
CA ASP A 187 5.75 -6.91 -14.03
C ASP A 187 5.66 -6.18 -15.40
N LEU A 188 5.15 -4.94 -15.49
CA LEU A 188 4.95 -4.27 -16.78
C LEU A 188 5.21 -2.76 -16.71
N PRO A 189 6.24 -2.23 -17.39
CA PRO A 189 7.00 -2.85 -18.50
C PRO A 189 8.29 -3.58 -18.12
N VAL A 190 8.70 -3.55 -16.85
CA VAL A 190 9.96 -4.16 -16.38
C VAL A 190 9.63 -5.34 -15.47
N PRO A 191 10.24 -6.52 -15.68
CA PRO A 191 10.13 -7.63 -14.74
C PRO A 191 10.57 -7.19 -13.34
N ASN A 192 9.81 -7.54 -12.29
CA ASN A 192 10.05 -7.03 -10.93
C ASN A 192 11.47 -7.32 -10.42
N GLU A 193 12.07 -8.42 -10.85
CA GLU A 193 13.42 -8.82 -10.50
C GLU A 193 14.52 -8.02 -11.23
N ARG A 194 14.18 -7.13 -12.17
CA ARG A 194 15.17 -6.31 -12.91
C ARG A 194 14.98 -4.80 -12.69
N VAL A 195 14.15 -4.41 -11.73
CA VAL A 195 13.84 -3.00 -11.47
C VAL A 195 15.10 -2.23 -11.09
N ALA A 196 15.95 -2.77 -10.19
CA ALA A 196 17.16 -2.09 -9.74
C ALA A 196 18.15 -1.79 -10.88
N THR A 197 18.45 -2.77 -11.72
CA THR A 197 19.39 -2.62 -12.85
C THR A 197 18.82 -1.72 -13.95
N THR A 198 17.51 -1.78 -14.18
CA THR A 198 16.82 -0.88 -15.12
C THR A 198 16.89 0.57 -14.64
N LEU A 199 16.61 0.82 -13.36
CA LEU A 199 16.67 2.15 -12.77
C LEU A 199 18.08 2.76 -12.85
N GLN A 200 19.14 1.98 -12.58
CA GLN A 200 20.51 2.48 -12.72
C GLN A 200 20.88 2.76 -14.18
N THR A 201 20.39 1.95 -15.13
CA THR A 201 20.55 2.23 -16.56
C THR A 201 19.90 3.57 -16.93
N LEU A 202 18.65 3.79 -16.49
CA LEU A 202 17.94 5.05 -16.70
C LEU A 202 18.66 6.23 -16.03
N ALA A 203 19.20 6.06 -14.82
CA ALA A 203 19.97 7.08 -14.14
C ALA A 203 21.21 7.51 -14.94
N SER A 204 21.91 6.55 -15.55
CA SER A 204 23.05 6.81 -16.43
C SER A 204 22.63 7.61 -17.68
N HIS A 205 21.56 7.20 -18.34
CA HIS A 205 21.05 7.89 -19.54
C HIS A 205 20.51 9.29 -19.22
N ALA A 206 19.76 9.45 -18.13
CA ALA A 206 19.28 10.76 -17.66
C ALA A 206 20.45 11.71 -17.38
N ARG A 207 21.55 11.20 -16.81
CA ARG A 207 22.78 11.98 -16.57
C ARG A 207 23.44 12.42 -17.88
N ALA A 208 23.48 11.54 -18.89
CA ALA A 208 23.98 11.87 -20.22
C ALA A 208 23.13 12.95 -20.92
N ASP A 209 21.83 12.97 -20.66
CA ASP A 209 20.88 13.99 -21.13
C ASP A 209 20.81 15.26 -20.26
N HIS A 210 21.71 15.39 -19.27
CA HIS A 210 21.76 16.50 -18.30
C HIS A 210 20.52 16.64 -17.39
N ALA A 211 19.68 15.60 -17.28
CA ALA A 211 18.56 15.51 -16.33
C ALA A 211 19.07 15.08 -14.94
N ASN A 212 19.91 15.91 -14.31
CA ASN A 212 20.68 15.54 -13.12
C ASN A 212 19.83 15.21 -11.88
N ALA A 213 18.69 15.89 -11.68
CA ALA A 213 17.82 15.64 -10.53
C ALA A 213 17.08 14.30 -10.68
N GLU A 214 16.57 14.04 -11.87
CA GLU A 214 15.92 12.79 -12.25
C GLU A 214 16.92 11.63 -12.21
N ALA A 215 18.15 11.84 -12.69
CA ALA A 215 19.24 10.87 -12.60
C ALA A 215 19.57 10.50 -11.14
N LEU A 216 19.66 11.48 -10.24
CA LEU A 216 19.88 11.23 -8.81
C LEU A 216 18.74 10.40 -8.22
N ARG A 217 17.48 10.79 -8.45
CA ARG A 217 16.31 10.08 -7.93
C ARG A 217 16.20 8.65 -8.44
N LEU A 218 16.46 8.43 -9.73
CA LEU A 218 16.51 7.08 -10.33
C LEU A 218 17.60 6.21 -9.70
N GLU A 219 18.79 6.77 -9.46
CA GLU A 219 19.89 6.08 -8.79
C GLU A 219 19.54 5.71 -7.34
N LEU A 220 18.92 6.64 -6.58
CA LEU A 220 18.45 6.38 -5.22
C LEU A 220 17.40 5.24 -5.21
N LYS A 221 16.43 5.27 -6.11
CA LYS A 221 15.43 4.21 -6.26
C LYS A 221 16.05 2.87 -6.67
N ALA A 222 17.09 2.87 -7.50
CA ALA A 222 17.84 1.66 -7.87
C ALA A 222 18.47 1.03 -6.62
N VAL A 223 19.13 1.84 -5.79
CA VAL A 223 19.76 1.39 -4.54
C VAL A 223 18.72 0.88 -3.56
N VAL A 224 17.61 1.58 -3.35
CA VAL A 224 16.52 1.12 -2.45
C VAL A 224 15.94 -0.20 -2.94
N SER A 225 15.67 -0.34 -4.24
CA SER A 225 15.13 -1.58 -4.82
C SER A 225 16.09 -2.75 -4.65
N ALA A 226 17.40 -2.53 -4.87
CA ALA A 226 18.43 -3.54 -4.66
C ALA A 226 18.61 -3.92 -3.18
N ALA A 227 18.53 -2.93 -2.27
CA ALA A 227 18.68 -3.13 -0.84
C ALA A 227 17.51 -3.90 -0.22
N LEU A 228 16.26 -3.57 -0.61
CA LEU A 228 15.07 -4.28 -0.15
C LEU A 228 15.02 -5.73 -0.67
N GLY A 229 15.41 -5.96 -1.93
CA GLY A 229 15.50 -7.30 -2.49
C GLY A 229 14.17 -8.07 -2.50
N ASP A 230 13.03 -7.39 -2.60
CA ASP A 230 11.70 -8.00 -2.67
C ASP A 230 10.95 -7.60 -3.97
N PRO A 231 10.85 -8.51 -4.98
CA PRO A 231 11.49 -9.82 -5.02
C PRO A 231 13.02 -9.70 -5.18
N PRO A 232 13.77 -10.80 -4.96
CA PRO A 232 15.22 -10.80 -5.16
C PRO A 232 15.60 -10.25 -6.54
N GLN A 233 16.47 -9.25 -6.56
CA GLN A 233 16.88 -8.58 -7.78
C GLN A 233 17.94 -9.43 -8.54
N GLN A 234 17.83 -9.45 -9.86
CA GLN A 234 18.76 -10.07 -10.78
C GLN A 234 19.75 -9.05 -11.34
N GLY A 235 21.03 -9.41 -11.30
CA GLY A 235 22.14 -8.55 -11.69
C GLY A 235 22.55 -7.60 -10.56
N ASP A 236 23.80 -7.14 -10.64
CA ASP A 236 24.35 -6.19 -9.67
C ASP A 236 24.26 -4.77 -10.22
N ILE A 237 23.86 -3.84 -9.36
CA ILE A 237 24.05 -2.40 -9.62
C ILE A 237 25.48 -2.00 -9.23
N ASP A 238 26.04 -0.98 -9.88
CA ASP A 238 27.28 -0.33 -9.45
C ASP A 238 27.07 0.31 -8.06
N LYS A 239 27.52 -0.40 -7.01
CA LYS A 239 27.45 0.06 -5.62
C LYS A 239 28.31 1.29 -5.36
N THR A 240 29.35 1.54 -6.16
CA THR A 240 30.20 2.73 -6.04
C THR A 240 29.42 3.97 -6.47
N ALA A 241 28.78 3.90 -7.65
CA ALA A 241 27.88 4.94 -8.13
C ALA A 241 26.70 5.15 -7.18
N GLY A 242 26.05 4.07 -6.73
CA GLY A 242 24.96 4.13 -5.76
C GLY A 242 25.37 4.78 -4.43
N ALA A 243 26.53 4.41 -3.87
CA ALA A 243 27.05 5.03 -2.64
C ALA A 243 27.46 6.50 -2.83
N ALA A 244 27.90 6.90 -4.03
CA ALA A 244 28.15 8.29 -4.34
C ALA A 244 26.84 9.10 -4.37
N ALA A 245 25.80 8.60 -5.05
CA ALA A 245 24.50 9.24 -5.12
C ALA A 245 23.80 9.36 -3.77
N VAL A 246 23.82 8.31 -2.95
CA VAL A 246 23.28 8.36 -1.59
C VAL A 246 24.01 9.41 -0.75
N ARG A 247 25.35 9.44 -0.78
CA ARG A 247 26.11 10.45 -0.02
C ARG A 247 25.84 11.87 -0.52
N ASP A 248 25.69 12.05 -1.82
CA ASP A 248 25.36 13.35 -2.42
C ASP A 248 23.98 13.85 -1.96
N ALA A 249 22.97 12.98 -1.98
CA ALA A 249 21.63 13.29 -1.49
C ALA A 249 21.62 13.63 0.02
N LEU A 250 22.35 12.88 0.85
CA LEU A 250 22.38 13.07 2.31
C LEU A 250 23.14 14.32 2.76
N ARG A 251 24.10 14.81 1.96
CA ARG A 251 24.95 15.96 2.30
C ARG A 251 24.27 17.30 2.06
N ASP A 252 23.44 17.40 1.03
CA ASP A 252 22.71 18.63 0.69
C ASP A 252 21.29 18.58 1.28
N PRO A 253 20.96 19.45 2.26
CA PRO A 253 19.63 19.46 2.87
C PRO A 253 18.49 19.67 1.87
N LYS A 254 18.72 20.40 0.77
CA LYS A 254 17.69 20.61 -0.26
C LYS A 254 17.41 19.34 -1.05
N ARG A 255 18.46 18.58 -1.40
CA ARG A 255 18.32 17.27 -2.09
C ARG A 255 17.68 16.25 -1.17
N ALA A 256 18.14 16.18 0.09
CA ALA A 256 17.54 15.30 1.09
C ALA A 256 16.04 15.57 1.27
N ARG A 257 15.62 16.84 1.27
CA ARG A 257 14.21 17.22 1.37
C ARG A 257 13.42 16.95 0.09
N ALA A 258 14.02 17.13 -1.08
CA ALA A 258 13.37 16.85 -2.36
C ALA A 258 13.10 15.35 -2.55
N ASP A 259 14.03 14.48 -2.15
CA ASP A 259 13.95 13.02 -2.29
C ASP A 259 13.72 12.31 -0.95
N TYR A 260 13.07 12.99 0.01
CA TYR A 260 12.85 12.46 1.35
C TYR A 260 12.13 11.10 1.30
N ASP A 261 11.16 10.95 0.41
CA ASP A 261 10.33 9.76 0.24
C ASP A 261 11.19 8.52 -0.06
N VAL A 262 12.23 8.67 -0.87
CA VAL A 262 13.16 7.58 -1.20
C VAL A 262 14.15 7.34 -0.05
N LEU A 263 14.58 8.39 0.64
CA LEU A 263 15.55 8.29 1.73
C LEU A 263 14.99 7.67 3.02
N VAL A 264 13.69 7.86 3.28
CA VAL A 264 13.02 7.28 4.46
C VAL A 264 12.54 5.85 4.24
N ALA A 265 12.44 5.38 3.00
CA ALA A 265 11.85 4.09 2.65
C ALA A 265 12.56 2.88 3.29
N ALA A 266 13.89 2.83 3.22
CA ALA A 266 14.68 1.68 3.72
C ALA A 266 16.12 2.06 4.14
N PRO A 267 16.33 3.07 4.99
CA PRO A 267 17.67 3.62 5.23
C PRO A 267 18.64 2.61 5.84
N ALA A 268 18.17 1.71 6.72
CA ALA A 268 19.00 0.68 7.30
C ALA A 268 19.45 -0.37 6.28
N ASP A 269 18.53 -0.86 5.44
CA ASP A 269 18.81 -1.82 4.38
C ASP A 269 19.76 -1.22 3.35
N VAL A 270 19.60 0.06 2.98
CA VAL A 270 20.52 0.76 2.07
C VAL A 270 21.94 0.84 2.65
N VAL A 271 22.07 1.19 3.94
CA VAL A 271 23.38 1.22 4.62
C VAL A 271 24.01 -0.18 4.60
N GLN A 272 23.24 -1.21 4.95
CA GLN A 272 23.72 -2.59 4.97
C GLN A 272 24.11 -3.09 3.57
N TYR A 273 23.33 -2.75 2.55
CA TYR A 273 23.57 -3.17 1.18
C TYR A 273 24.83 -2.55 0.56
N LEU A 274 25.05 -1.26 0.79
CA LEU A 274 26.17 -0.50 0.22
C LEU A 274 27.47 -0.67 1.01
N ALA A 275 27.39 -0.85 2.33
CA ALA A 275 28.56 -0.82 3.22
C ALA A 275 28.64 -2.00 4.19
N GLY A 276 27.79 -3.03 4.08
CA GLY A 276 27.76 -4.17 5.01
C GLY A 276 29.07 -4.96 5.14
N GLY A 277 29.93 -4.93 4.11
CA GLY A 277 31.24 -5.59 4.11
C GLY A 277 32.35 -4.83 4.84
N ASP A 278 32.14 -3.57 5.22
CA ASP A 278 33.13 -2.72 5.89
C ASP A 278 32.48 -1.95 7.05
N ALA A 279 32.86 -2.29 8.28
CA ALA A 279 32.29 -1.68 9.48
C ALA A 279 32.53 -0.17 9.58
N ALA A 280 33.68 0.33 9.10
CA ALA A 280 33.99 1.76 9.13
C ALA A 280 33.17 2.52 8.08
N ALA A 281 33.04 1.96 6.87
CA ALA A 281 32.18 2.52 5.84
C ALA A 281 30.70 2.51 6.28
N ARG A 282 30.25 1.41 6.90
CA ARG A 282 28.88 1.26 7.44
C ARG A 282 28.59 2.32 8.49
N ALA A 283 29.46 2.45 9.50
CA ALA A 283 29.31 3.46 10.56
C ALA A 283 29.29 4.89 10.00
N SER A 284 30.14 5.18 9.00
CA SER A 284 30.20 6.49 8.34
C SER A 284 28.91 6.81 7.55
N LEU A 285 28.37 5.85 6.82
CA LEU A 285 27.13 6.02 6.06
C LEU A 285 25.91 6.10 6.99
N ALA A 286 25.85 5.27 8.03
CA ALA A 286 24.84 5.31 9.07
C ALA A 286 24.76 6.69 9.74
N LYS A 287 25.92 7.28 10.09
CA LYS A 287 25.99 8.64 10.65
C LYS A 287 25.46 9.72 9.70
N GLN A 288 25.73 9.59 8.40
CA GLN A 288 25.21 10.52 7.40
C GLN A 288 23.69 10.41 7.26
N PHE A 289 23.15 9.18 7.26
CA PHE A 289 21.71 8.94 7.29
C PHE A 289 21.06 9.52 8.55
N ASP A 290 21.57 9.21 9.75
CA ASP A 290 21.01 9.74 11.00
C ASP A 290 20.95 11.28 10.99
N ALA A 291 22.00 11.95 10.50
CA ALA A 291 22.02 13.40 10.41
C ALA A 291 20.99 13.96 9.42
N ALA A 292 20.80 13.34 8.25
CA ALA A 292 19.79 13.78 7.29
C ALA A 292 18.37 13.53 7.80
N LEU A 293 18.12 12.32 8.32
CA LEU A 293 16.83 11.91 8.88
C LEU A 293 16.45 12.73 10.12
N ALA A 294 17.42 13.15 10.95
CA ALA A 294 17.16 14.06 12.07
C ALA A 294 16.65 15.44 11.61
N ARG A 295 17.10 15.93 10.46
CA ARG A 295 16.59 17.18 9.87
C ARG A 295 15.19 16.98 9.32
N LEU A 296 14.98 15.90 8.56
CA LEU A 296 13.67 15.56 7.99
C LEU A 296 12.62 15.33 9.08
N SER A 297 12.96 14.65 10.18
CA SER A 297 12.02 14.41 11.29
C SER A 297 11.63 15.69 12.05
N ALA A 298 12.39 16.77 11.88
CA ALA A 298 12.12 18.09 12.46
C ALA A 298 11.56 19.09 11.45
N ASP A 299 11.47 18.74 10.16
CA ASP A 299 11.04 19.65 9.11
C ASP A 299 9.51 19.79 9.08
N THR A 300 9.00 20.86 9.68
CA THR A 300 7.56 21.14 9.75
C THR A 300 6.87 21.37 8.41
N SER A 301 7.60 21.48 7.29
CA SER A 301 7.00 21.49 5.95
C SER A 301 6.55 20.10 5.49
N LEU A 302 7.05 19.03 6.10
CA LEU A 302 6.62 17.65 5.86
C LEU A 302 5.40 17.29 6.70
N ALA A 303 4.56 16.38 6.20
CA ALA A 303 3.42 15.89 6.97
C ALA A 303 3.89 15.11 8.21
N ALA A 304 3.01 15.01 9.21
CA ALA A 304 3.28 14.29 10.47
C ALA A 304 3.85 12.88 10.24
N ILE A 305 3.26 12.16 9.27
CA ILE A 305 3.64 10.80 8.89
C ILE A 305 5.05 10.76 8.32
N ASP A 306 5.40 11.65 7.38
CA ASP A 306 6.72 11.70 6.75
C ASP A 306 7.83 12.01 7.77
N ARG A 307 7.55 12.92 8.72
CA ARG A 307 8.49 13.21 9.84
C ARG A 307 8.65 12.01 10.77
N THR A 308 7.58 11.25 10.99
CA THR A 308 7.60 10.04 11.82
C THR A 308 8.38 8.92 11.11
N MET A 309 8.20 8.73 9.79
CA MET A 309 9.01 7.79 8.99
C MET A 309 10.49 8.15 9.02
N ALA A 310 10.83 9.44 8.94
CA ALA A 310 12.22 9.88 9.09
C ALA A 310 12.78 9.54 10.49
N LEU A 311 12.01 9.77 11.56
CA LEU A 311 12.39 9.38 12.92
C LEU A 311 12.55 7.87 13.06
N HIS A 312 11.66 7.09 12.47
CA HIS A 312 11.74 5.63 12.42
C HIS A 312 13.03 5.18 11.72
N GLY A 313 13.36 5.78 10.58
CA GLY A 313 14.61 5.54 9.87
C GLY A 313 15.85 5.73 10.75
N ARG A 314 15.85 6.73 11.65
CA ARG A 314 16.94 6.93 12.63
C ARG A 314 17.06 5.78 13.61
N VAL A 315 15.93 5.26 14.10
CA VAL A 315 15.87 4.07 14.96
C VAL A 315 16.47 2.88 14.23
N ARG A 316 16.01 2.60 13.00
CA ARG A 316 16.48 1.48 12.18
C ARG A 316 17.99 1.54 11.92
N VAL A 317 18.50 2.70 11.50
CA VAL A 317 19.94 2.91 11.24
C VAL A 317 20.77 2.77 12.52
N THR A 318 20.30 3.32 13.64
CA THR A 318 20.98 3.18 14.94
C THR A 318 21.08 1.73 15.39
N ARG A 319 20.12 0.89 15.00
CA ARG A 319 20.08 -0.52 15.38
C ARG A 319 20.96 -1.45 14.55
N LEU A 320 21.48 -1.02 13.39
CA LEU A 320 22.21 -1.89 12.46
C LEU A 320 23.32 -2.72 13.13
N ASP A 321 24.12 -2.08 13.97
CA ASP A 321 25.23 -2.73 14.69
C ASP A 321 24.91 -2.99 16.16
N ALA A 322 23.68 -2.69 16.60
CA ALA A 322 23.26 -2.88 17.98
C ALA A 322 22.91 -4.36 18.20
N LYS A 323 23.33 -4.90 19.36
CA LYS A 323 22.86 -6.23 19.78
C LYS A 323 21.33 -6.21 19.92
N PRO A 324 20.62 -7.30 19.57
CA PRO A 324 19.19 -7.42 19.84
C PRO A 324 18.87 -7.08 21.31
N GLY A 325 17.88 -6.21 21.51
CA GLY A 325 17.48 -5.74 22.85
C GLY A 325 18.36 -4.63 23.46
N ALA A 326 19.44 -4.20 22.80
CA ALA A 326 20.23 -3.06 23.28
C ALA A 326 19.39 -1.77 23.35
N PRO A 327 19.55 -0.95 24.41
CA PRO A 327 18.84 0.31 24.52
C PRO A 327 19.31 1.30 23.46
N LEU A 328 18.38 2.11 22.96
CA LEU A 328 18.74 3.25 22.12
C LEU A 328 19.49 4.32 22.93
N PRO A 329 20.30 5.17 22.27
CA PRO A 329 20.84 6.37 22.91
C PRO A 329 19.71 7.19 23.58
N PRO A 330 19.88 7.66 24.83
CA PRO A 330 18.80 8.29 25.59
C PRO A 330 18.12 9.44 24.85
N ALA A 331 18.89 10.28 24.16
CA ALA A 331 18.36 11.39 23.37
C ALA A 331 17.45 10.93 22.21
N LEU A 332 17.77 9.82 21.55
CA LEU A 332 16.94 9.24 20.48
C LEU A 332 15.70 8.57 21.06
N ALA A 333 15.84 7.81 22.16
CA ALA A 333 14.71 7.20 22.85
C ALA A 333 13.68 8.25 23.32
N ASP A 334 14.17 9.39 23.82
CA ASP A 334 13.37 10.56 24.18
C ASP A 334 12.71 11.24 22.98
N ALA A 335 13.46 11.40 21.89
CA ALA A 335 12.92 11.96 20.65
C ALA A 335 11.79 11.08 20.10
N VAL A 336 11.95 9.76 20.10
CA VAL A 336 10.91 8.79 19.73
C VAL A 336 9.64 9.03 20.52
N ARG A 337 9.70 9.05 21.85
CA ARG A 337 8.51 9.29 22.69
C ARG A 337 7.83 10.63 22.39
N ARG A 338 8.60 11.72 22.35
CA ARG A 338 8.03 13.07 22.21
C ARG A 338 7.47 13.31 20.80
N GLN A 339 8.21 12.95 19.76
CA GLN A 339 7.83 13.25 18.38
C GLN A 339 6.68 12.35 17.92
N THR A 340 6.65 11.07 18.30
CA THR A 340 5.49 10.20 17.99
C THR A 340 4.22 10.68 18.69
N ALA A 341 4.30 11.06 19.98
CA ALA A 341 3.17 11.64 20.70
C ALA A 341 2.68 12.94 20.06
N SER A 342 3.59 13.83 19.65
CA SER A 342 3.25 15.07 18.93
C SER A 342 2.55 14.78 17.60
N ALA A 343 3.11 13.88 16.79
CA ALA A 343 2.56 13.51 15.49
C ALA A 343 1.14 12.92 15.62
N VAL A 344 0.90 12.07 16.64
CA VAL A 344 -0.43 11.52 16.93
C VAL A 344 -1.41 12.59 17.41
N ALA A 345 -0.95 13.59 18.17
CA ALA A 345 -1.78 14.67 18.69
C ALA A 345 -2.21 15.66 17.59
N GLU A 346 -1.32 16.01 16.66
CA GLU A 346 -1.65 16.89 15.53
C GLU A 346 -2.52 16.22 14.46
N SER A 347 -2.53 14.88 14.41
CA SER A 347 -3.28 14.10 13.43
C SER A 347 -4.75 13.94 13.85
N THR A 348 -5.56 14.93 13.46
CA THR A 348 -6.98 15.03 13.86
C THR A 348 -7.95 14.42 12.85
N ASN A 349 -7.66 14.44 11.55
CA ASN A 349 -8.50 13.76 10.56
C ASN A 349 -8.25 12.24 10.58
N VAL A 350 -9.29 11.45 10.32
CA VAL A 350 -9.26 9.99 10.44
C VAL A 350 -8.18 9.33 9.58
N TYR A 351 -7.94 9.83 8.36
CA TYR A 351 -6.95 9.28 7.44
C TYR A 351 -5.51 9.53 7.95
N ALA A 352 -5.19 10.78 8.27
CA ALA A 352 -3.87 11.12 8.82
C ALA A 352 -3.63 10.37 10.13
N ARG A 353 -4.63 10.32 11.01
CA ARG A 353 -4.53 9.64 12.29
C ARG A 353 -4.23 8.16 12.13
N GLN A 354 -4.94 7.48 11.24
CA GLN A 354 -4.71 6.05 11.02
C GLN A 354 -3.30 5.75 10.49
N ALA A 355 -2.82 6.54 9.53
CA ALA A 355 -1.45 6.41 9.03
C ALA A 355 -0.40 6.67 10.12
N VAL A 356 -0.53 7.79 10.83
CA VAL A 356 0.43 8.23 11.85
C VAL A 356 0.44 7.34 13.07
N VAL A 357 -0.70 6.86 13.55
CA VAL A 357 -0.74 5.90 14.68
C VAL A 357 -0.03 4.60 14.30
N SER A 358 -0.17 4.14 13.05
CA SER A 358 0.51 2.94 12.56
C SER A 358 2.04 3.14 12.61
N GLU A 359 2.52 4.19 11.96
CA GLU A 359 3.96 4.50 11.90
C GLU A 359 4.57 4.82 13.27
N ALA A 360 3.84 5.54 14.12
CA ALA A 360 4.26 5.86 15.48
C ALA A 360 4.37 4.60 16.34
N ALA A 361 3.42 3.66 16.23
CA ALA A 361 3.48 2.40 16.94
C ALA A 361 4.66 1.55 16.48
N ASP A 362 4.89 1.43 15.18
CA ASP A 362 6.04 0.71 14.62
C ASP A 362 7.36 1.35 15.08
N THR A 363 7.45 2.68 15.05
CA THR A 363 8.61 3.42 15.56
C THR A 363 8.88 3.14 17.04
N LEU A 364 7.84 3.11 17.88
CA LEU A 364 7.94 2.81 19.31
C LEU A 364 8.37 1.36 19.54
N THR A 365 7.77 0.42 18.81
CA THR A 365 8.11 -1.01 18.85
C THR A 365 9.57 -1.23 18.47
N ASP A 366 10.01 -0.68 17.36
CA ASP A 366 11.39 -0.77 16.93
C ASP A 366 12.32 -0.01 17.88
N ALA A 367 11.86 1.03 18.57
CA ALA A 367 12.63 1.66 19.65
C ALA A 367 12.71 0.82 20.94
N GLY A 368 12.04 -0.35 21.00
CA GLY A 368 11.95 -1.20 22.19
C GLY A 368 10.99 -0.67 23.26
N GLN A 369 10.14 0.31 22.92
CA GLN A 369 9.20 0.97 23.81
C GLN A 369 7.80 0.32 23.73
N PHE A 370 7.75 -1.00 23.92
CA PHE A 370 6.54 -1.82 23.71
C PHE A 370 5.34 -1.36 24.52
N ASP A 371 5.51 -0.91 25.76
CA ASP A 371 4.39 -0.47 26.60
C ASP A 371 3.74 0.81 26.06
N ALA A 372 4.54 1.73 25.53
CA ALA A 372 4.05 2.93 24.88
C ALA A 372 3.35 2.61 23.54
N ALA A 373 3.93 1.70 22.75
CA ALA A 373 3.32 1.21 21.52
C ALA A 373 1.96 0.54 21.78
N ASP A 374 1.90 -0.37 22.76
CA ASP A 374 0.66 -1.05 23.14
C ASP A 374 -0.40 -0.10 23.67
N ALA A 375 -0.01 0.88 24.50
CA ALA A 375 -0.93 1.88 25.02
C ALA A 375 -1.53 2.72 23.88
N LEU A 376 -0.70 3.13 22.91
CA LEU A 376 -1.13 3.86 21.72
C LEU A 376 -2.11 3.02 20.88
N LEU A 377 -1.74 1.78 20.54
CA LEU A 377 -2.56 0.91 19.71
C LEU A 377 -3.90 0.58 20.38
N LYS A 378 -3.91 0.25 21.69
CA LYS A 378 -5.13 -0.04 22.46
C LYS A 378 -6.06 1.17 22.51
N ALA A 379 -5.52 2.38 22.70
CA ALA A 379 -6.32 3.61 22.72
C ALA A 379 -7.00 3.90 21.36
N GLU A 380 -6.43 3.42 20.26
CA GLU A 380 -6.97 3.65 18.92
C GLU A 380 -8.01 2.60 18.48
N LEU A 381 -8.10 1.43 19.14
CA LEU A 381 -9.00 0.35 18.74
C LEU A 381 -10.47 0.78 18.66
N ALA A 382 -10.95 1.62 19.59
CA ALA A 382 -12.34 2.09 19.59
C ALA A 382 -12.61 3.24 18.59
N ARG A 383 -11.54 3.84 18.05
CA ARG A 383 -11.62 5.03 17.17
C ARG A 383 -11.43 4.67 15.70
N SER A 384 -10.70 3.59 15.43
CA SER A 384 -10.33 3.18 14.10
C SER A 384 -11.49 2.49 13.37
N PRO A 385 -11.74 2.81 12.09
CA PRO A 385 -12.65 2.02 11.26
C PRO A 385 -12.11 0.62 10.95
N THR A 386 -10.80 0.39 11.15
CA THR A 386 -10.15 -0.89 10.89
C THR A 386 -9.29 -1.33 12.08
N PRO A 387 -9.91 -1.62 13.23
CA PRO A 387 -9.18 -1.89 14.47
C PRO A 387 -8.34 -3.18 14.41
N TYR A 388 -8.73 -4.12 13.56
CA TYR A 388 -7.99 -5.35 13.28
C TYR A 388 -6.56 -5.11 12.76
N TYR A 389 -6.30 -3.96 12.13
CA TYR A 389 -4.94 -3.58 11.72
C TYR A 389 -4.05 -3.34 12.94
N PHE A 390 -4.52 -2.55 13.90
CA PHE A 390 -3.80 -2.26 15.15
C PHE A 390 -3.70 -3.48 16.08
N MET A 391 -4.69 -4.38 16.05
CA MET A 391 -4.59 -5.67 16.75
C MET A 391 -3.42 -6.53 16.25
N SER A 392 -3.06 -6.45 14.96
CA SER A 392 -1.88 -7.15 14.45
C SER A 392 -0.57 -6.56 14.99
N GLY A 393 -0.50 -5.25 15.20
CA GLY A 393 0.63 -4.61 15.89
C GLY A 393 0.75 -5.07 17.36
N LEU A 394 -0.38 -5.15 18.08
CA LEU A 394 -0.42 -5.69 19.44
C LEU A 394 0.04 -7.16 19.50
N ALA A 395 -0.35 -7.96 18.50
CA ALA A 395 0.11 -9.35 18.37
C ALA A 395 1.63 -9.42 18.13
N ALA A 396 2.16 -8.57 17.24
CA ALA A 396 3.59 -8.49 16.96
C ALA A 396 4.40 -8.07 18.20
N ASN A 397 3.91 -7.09 18.96
CA ASN A 397 4.55 -6.64 20.21
C ASN A 397 4.56 -7.74 21.28
N ALA A 398 3.45 -8.45 21.46
CA ALA A 398 3.38 -9.61 22.36
C ALA A 398 4.36 -10.70 21.93
N LYS A 399 4.41 -11.02 20.64
CA LYS A 399 5.36 -11.99 20.07
C LYS A 399 6.81 -11.58 20.31
N ALA A 400 7.17 -10.32 20.07
CA ALA A 400 8.51 -9.80 20.28
C ALA A 400 8.96 -9.87 21.75
N ARG A 401 8.02 -9.76 22.71
CA ARG A 401 8.28 -9.96 24.15
C ARG A 401 8.27 -11.42 24.59
N GLY A 402 8.04 -12.37 23.67
CA GLY A 402 7.95 -13.80 23.98
C GLY A 402 6.61 -14.25 24.58
N ASP A 403 5.61 -13.37 24.66
CA ASP A 403 4.26 -13.71 25.13
C ASP A 403 3.45 -14.35 24.00
N ARG A 404 3.69 -15.67 23.81
CA ARG A 404 3.05 -16.47 22.78
C ARG A 404 1.53 -16.52 22.92
N ALA A 405 1.02 -16.54 24.15
CA ALA A 405 -0.41 -16.65 24.42
C ALA A 405 -1.13 -15.36 24.03
N ALA A 406 -0.63 -14.20 24.47
CA ALA A 406 -1.21 -12.91 24.09
C ALA A 406 -1.07 -12.64 22.60
N ALA A 407 0.05 -13.03 21.97
CA ALA A 407 0.24 -12.89 20.53
C ALA A 407 -0.84 -13.65 19.74
N LEU A 408 -1.07 -14.93 20.09
CA LEU A 408 -2.10 -15.75 19.44
C LEU A 408 -3.51 -15.23 19.69
N ASP A 409 -3.79 -14.69 20.87
CA ASP A 409 -5.08 -14.07 21.18
C ASP A 409 -5.33 -12.81 20.35
N TRP A 410 -4.32 -11.95 20.18
CA TRP A 410 -4.44 -10.76 19.34
C TRP A 410 -4.55 -11.08 17.86
N TYR A 411 -3.81 -12.07 17.34
CA TYR A 411 -4.00 -12.51 15.95
C TYR A 411 -5.40 -13.07 15.70
N ARG A 412 -5.96 -13.82 16.66
CA ARG A 412 -7.34 -14.32 16.61
C ARG A 412 -8.34 -13.15 16.55
N LYS A 413 -8.24 -12.20 17.50
CA LYS A 413 -9.10 -11.01 17.54
C LYS A 413 -9.01 -10.20 16.25
N ALA A 414 -7.81 -10.04 15.69
CA ALA A 414 -7.60 -9.35 14.43
C ALA A 414 -8.31 -10.07 13.27
N TYR A 415 -8.21 -11.40 13.18
CA TYR A 415 -8.91 -12.17 12.16
C TYR A 415 -10.43 -12.15 12.31
N GLU A 416 -10.94 -12.26 13.54
CA GLU A 416 -12.38 -12.18 13.82
C GLU A 416 -12.96 -10.81 13.44
N ALA A 417 -12.25 -9.73 13.75
CA ALA A 417 -12.66 -8.36 13.45
C ALA A 417 -12.40 -7.94 11.98
N ALA A 418 -11.60 -8.70 11.23
CA ALA A 418 -11.32 -8.41 9.82
C ALA A 418 -12.59 -8.50 8.97
N SER A 419 -12.81 -7.48 8.13
CA SER A 419 -13.98 -7.37 7.25
C SER A 419 -13.56 -7.24 5.80
N GLY A 420 -14.35 -7.82 4.89
CA GLY A 420 -14.05 -7.89 3.46
C GLY A 420 -13.38 -9.22 3.05
N PRO A 421 -13.68 -9.76 1.86
CA PRO A 421 -13.23 -11.09 1.44
C PRO A 421 -11.70 -11.21 1.33
N ALA A 422 -11.02 -10.20 0.76
CA ALA A 422 -9.57 -10.24 0.57
C ALA A 422 -8.84 -10.01 1.91
N THR A 423 -9.34 -9.07 2.70
CA THR A 423 -8.84 -8.76 4.04
C THR A 423 -8.99 -9.95 4.98
N ARG A 424 -10.14 -10.65 5.00
CA ARG A 424 -10.30 -11.87 5.81
C ARG A 424 -9.33 -12.97 5.41
N LEU A 425 -9.08 -13.19 4.12
CA LEU A 425 -8.08 -14.15 3.66
C LEU A 425 -6.66 -13.76 4.11
N ARG A 426 -6.29 -12.48 3.98
CA ARG A 426 -4.98 -11.99 4.39
C ARG A 426 -4.74 -12.14 5.90
N TRP A 427 -5.70 -11.73 6.73
CA TRP A 427 -5.58 -11.84 8.19
C TRP A 427 -5.67 -13.29 8.68
N GLY A 428 -6.51 -14.12 8.05
CA GLY A 428 -6.57 -15.55 8.36
C GLY A 428 -5.26 -16.27 8.03
N ALA A 429 -4.65 -15.96 6.88
CA ALA A 429 -3.33 -16.48 6.54
C ALA A 429 -2.24 -16.05 7.52
N ALA A 430 -2.28 -14.79 7.99
CA ALA A 430 -1.35 -14.30 9.00
C ALA A 430 -1.55 -14.98 10.36
N TYR A 431 -2.80 -15.20 10.78
CA TYR A 431 -3.11 -15.93 12.01
C TYR A 431 -2.66 -17.39 11.91
N PHE A 432 -2.93 -18.06 10.79
CA PHE A 432 -2.46 -19.42 10.53
C PHE A 432 -0.94 -19.53 10.66
N ALA A 433 -0.20 -18.67 9.95
CA ALA A 433 1.26 -18.71 9.97
C ALA A 433 1.83 -18.51 11.38
N ASN A 434 1.27 -17.57 12.16
CA ASN A 434 1.70 -17.35 13.53
C ASN A 434 1.23 -18.45 14.49
N ALA A 435 0.11 -19.13 14.24
CA ALA A 435 -0.29 -20.30 15.01
C ALA A 435 0.68 -21.46 14.82
N VAL A 436 1.13 -21.71 13.59
CA VAL A 436 2.18 -22.71 13.30
C VAL A 436 3.49 -22.37 14.02
N ASP A 437 3.91 -21.11 13.98
CA ASP A 437 5.17 -20.66 14.58
C ASP A 437 5.13 -20.67 16.13
N LEU A 438 4.06 -20.15 16.73
CA LEU A 438 4.00 -19.94 18.18
C LEU A 438 3.44 -21.14 18.96
N ALA A 439 2.66 -22.00 18.30
CA ALA A 439 2.04 -23.17 18.92
C ALA A 439 2.02 -24.38 17.96
N PRO A 440 3.20 -24.83 17.46
CA PRO A 440 3.29 -25.92 16.47
C PRO A 440 2.70 -27.25 16.96
N ASP A 441 2.56 -27.43 18.27
CA ASP A 441 2.00 -28.63 18.88
C ASP A 441 0.48 -28.63 19.02
N ASP A 442 -0.16 -27.47 18.88
CA ASP A 442 -1.62 -27.33 18.94
C ASP A 442 -2.24 -27.63 17.56
N ALA A 443 -2.14 -28.89 17.15
CA ALA A 443 -2.64 -29.36 15.86
C ALA A 443 -4.14 -29.13 15.68
N ALA A 444 -4.91 -29.13 16.77
CA ALA A 444 -6.35 -28.87 16.74
C ALA A 444 -6.63 -27.41 16.34
N ARG A 445 -5.95 -26.44 16.97
CA ARG A 445 -6.04 -25.02 16.62
C ARG A 445 -5.59 -24.77 15.18
N ILE A 446 -4.42 -25.29 14.80
CA ILE A 446 -3.87 -25.07 13.45
C ILE A 446 -4.83 -25.60 12.38
N ARG A 447 -5.39 -26.81 12.59
CA ARG A 447 -6.40 -27.38 11.69
C ARG A 447 -7.65 -26.50 11.61
N GLN A 448 -8.16 -26.03 12.74
CA GLN A 448 -9.34 -25.17 12.76
C GLN A 448 -9.13 -23.89 11.95
N ILE A 449 -8.01 -23.20 12.18
CA ILE A 449 -7.68 -21.95 11.45
C ILE A 449 -7.56 -22.22 9.96
N ALA A 450 -6.89 -23.31 9.56
CA ALA A 450 -6.78 -23.68 8.14
C ALA A 450 -8.16 -23.90 7.51
N ASN A 451 -9.06 -24.62 8.19
CA ASN A 451 -10.41 -24.87 7.72
C ASN A 451 -11.23 -23.57 7.59
N ASP A 452 -11.06 -22.63 8.52
CA ASP A 452 -11.74 -21.33 8.47
C ASP A 452 -11.25 -20.48 7.28
N VAL A 453 -9.94 -20.46 7.04
CA VAL A 453 -9.34 -19.79 5.87
C VAL A 453 -9.84 -20.41 4.56
N LEU A 454 -9.89 -21.74 4.47
CA LEU A 454 -10.39 -22.43 3.27
C LEU A 454 -11.89 -22.21 3.06
N THR A 455 -12.67 -22.14 4.14
CA THR A 455 -14.09 -21.79 4.06
C THR A 455 -14.27 -20.37 3.51
N GLN A 456 -13.49 -19.41 4.01
CA GLN A 456 -13.47 -18.04 3.47
C GLN A 456 -13.06 -18.00 1.99
N ALA A 457 -12.09 -18.82 1.59
CA ALA A 457 -11.67 -18.92 0.19
C ALA A 457 -12.80 -19.44 -0.70
N GLY A 458 -13.54 -20.47 -0.24
CA GLY A 458 -14.71 -20.99 -0.96
C GLY A 458 -15.88 -20.01 -1.08
N GLN A 459 -15.94 -18.99 -0.22
CA GLN A 459 -16.94 -17.92 -0.27
C GLN A 459 -16.46 -16.70 -1.10
N THR A 460 -15.19 -16.67 -1.49
CA THR A 460 -14.58 -15.53 -2.18
C THR A 460 -14.43 -15.84 -3.67
N ARG A 461 -15.23 -15.19 -4.52
CA ARG A 461 -15.27 -15.48 -5.97
C ARG A 461 -13.92 -15.36 -6.67
N ASN A 462 -13.05 -14.46 -6.20
CA ASN A 462 -11.72 -14.20 -6.75
C ASN A 462 -10.58 -14.69 -5.81
N ALA A 463 -10.83 -15.75 -5.02
CA ALA A 463 -9.89 -16.25 -3.99
C ALA A 463 -8.50 -16.61 -4.52
N PHE A 464 -8.38 -16.95 -5.80
CA PHE A 464 -7.13 -17.42 -6.40
C PHE A 464 -6.48 -16.41 -7.35
N TYR A 465 -6.86 -15.13 -7.25
CA TYR A 465 -6.21 -14.01 -7.95
C TYR A 465 -5.39 -13.13 -7.00
N GLY A 466 -4.44 -12.38 -7.56
CA GLY A 466 -3.74 -11.27 -6.88
C GLY A 466 -3.25 -11.57 -5.47
N ALA A 467 -3.60 -10.69 -4.53
CA ALA A 467 -3.19 -10.80 -3.13
C ALA A 467 -3.83 -12.01 -2.41
N ASN A 468 -5.03 -12.43 -2.82
CA ASN A 468 -5.72 -13.60 -2.25
C ASN A 468 -4.93 -14.87 -2.56
N ARG A 469 -4.50 -15.04 -3.81
CA ARG A 469 -3.59 -16.12 -4.22
C ARG A 469 -2.33 -16.12 -3.37
N ARG A 470 -1.67 -14.97 -3.22
CA ARG A 470 -0.43 -14.86 -2.42
C ARG A 470 -0.65 -15.26 -0.96
N ALA A 471 -1.80 -14.91 -0.37
CA ALA A 471 -2.14 -15.32 0.99
C ALA A 471 -2.31 -16.84 1.11
N LEU A 472 -3.04 -17.46 0.17
CA LEU A 472 -3.24 -18.92 0.14
C LEU A 472 -1.93 -19.68 -0.15
N THR A 473 -1.08 -19.17 -1.03
CA THR A 473 0.26 -19.74 -1.27
C THR A 473 1.08 -19.80 0.01
N ARG A 474 1.06 -18.76 0.85
CA ARG A 474 1.76 -18.75 2.14
C ARG A 474 1.19 -19.79 3.10
N VAL A 475 -0.14 -19.92 3.18
CA VAL A 475 -0.79 -20.94 4.02
C VAL A 475 -0.35 -22.35 3.59
N VAL A 476 -0.35 -22.62 2.29
CA VAL A 476 0.08 -23.91 1.73
C VAL A 476 1.55 -24.20 2.01
N ALA A 477 2.44 -23.24 1.75
CA ALA A 477 3.87 -23.40 2.00
C ALA A 477 4.14 -23.69 3.49
N GLN A 478 3.46 -22.96 4.38
CA GLN A 478 3.59 -23.15 5.83
C GLN A 478 3.00 -24.50 6.29
N LEU A 479 1.89 -24.94 5.69
CA LEU A 479 1.28 -26.25 5.98
C LEU A 479 2.20 -27.39 5.55
N ALA A 480 2.80 -27.30 4.36
CA ALA A 480 3.78 -28.26 3.86
C ALA A 480 5.03 -28.31 4.75
N HIS A 481 5.52 -27.15 5.20
CA HIS A 481 6.62 -27.09 6.15
C HIS A 481 6.26 -27.72 7.52
N TRP A 482 5.10 -27.40 8.08
CA TRP A 482 4.64 -27.95 9.36
C TRP A 482 4.39 -29.46 9.34
N ARG A 483 4.12 -30.03 8.16
CA ARG A 483 3.95 -31.47 7.96
C ARG A 483 5.25 -32.26 8.16
N GLN A 484 6.41 -31.65 7.94
CA GLN A 484 7.70 -32.33 7.94
C GLN A 484 7.89 -33.15 9.24
N GLY A 485 8.35 -34.40 9.09
CA GLY A 485 8.49 -35.34 10.22
C GLY A 485 7.29 -36.25 10.48
N GLY A 486 6.20 -36.15 9.70
CA GLY A 486 5.15 -37.18 9.60
C GLY A 486 4.12 -37.22 10.74
N ALA A 487 4.44 -36.69 11.93
CA ALA A 487 3.53 -36.68 13.10
C ALA A 487 2.22 -35.89 12.88
N ARG A 488 2.16 -35.05 11.83
CA ARG A 488 1.01 -34.19 11.49
C ARG A 488 0.31 -34.61 10.20
N ASP A 489 0.70 -35.72 9.57
CA ASP A 489 0.21 -36.15 8.25
C ASP A 489 -1.32 -36.27 8.17
N ALA A 490 -1.95 -36.94 9.15
CA ALA A 490 -3.39 -37.11 9.17
C ALA A 490 -4.14 -35.76 9.25
N THR A 491 -3.61 -34.81 10.02
CA THR A 491 -4.17 -33.46 10.15
C THR A 491 -4.06 -32.69 8.84
N VAL A 492 -2.89 -32.72 8.21
CA VAL A 492 -2.64 -32.03 6.94
C VAL A 492 -3.48 -32.63 5.81
N GLN A 493 -3.60 -33.97 5.75
CA GLN A 493 -4.46 -34.64 4.77
C GLN A 493 -5.94 -34.24 4.90
N ALA A 494 -6.44 -34.04 6.13
CA ALA A 494 -7.80 -33.55 6.34
C ALA A 494 -8.00 -32.12 5.78
N VAL A 495 -7.03 -31.23 6.00
CA VAL A 495 -7.05 -29.86 5.44
C VAL A 495 -6.97 -29.89 3.92
N VAL A 496 -6.09 -30.71 3.35
CA VAL A 496 -5.95 -30.89 1.89
C VAL A 496 -7.27 -31.37 1.27
N LYS A 497 -7.97 -32.32 1.89
CA LYS A 497 -9.27 -32.80 1.41
C LYS A 497 -10.33 -31.70 1.39
N GLN A 498 -10.36 -30.83 2.39
CA GLN A 498 -11.24 -29.66 2.37
C GLN A 498 -10.85 -28.70 1.23
N PHE A 499 -9.55 -28.50 1.01
CA PHE A 499 -9.06 -27.63 -0.06
C PHE A 499 -9.44 -28.16 -1.45
N GLU A 500 -9.34 -29.47 -1.70
CA GLU A 500 -9.86 -30.11 -2.92
C GLU A 500 -11.35 -29.82 -3.13
N GLY A 501 -12.14 -29.87 -2.05
CA GLY A 501 -13.57 -29.52 -2.09
C GLY A 501 -13.85 -28.05 -2.42
N VAL A 502 -12.94 -27.13 -2.07
CA VAL A 502 -13.00 -25.72 -2.51
C VAL A 502 -12.69 -25.61 -4.00
N CYS A 503 -11.61 -26.27 -4.47
CA CYS A 503 -11.25 -26.26 -5.89
C CYS A 503 -12.37 -26.83 -6.78
N GLY A 504 -13.01 -27.92 -6.36
CA GLY A 504 -14.09 -28.56 -7.11
C GLY A 504 -15.38 -27.74 -7.24
N LYS A 505 -15.52 -26.66 -6.48
CA LYS A 505 -16.67 -25.72 -6.56
C LYS A 505 -16.38 -24.51 -7.45
N LEU A 506 -15.15 -24.35 -7.95
CA LEU A 506 -14.79 -23.24 -8.82
C LEU A 506 -15.49 -23.38 -10.19
N PRO A 507 -15.88 -22.26 -10.84
CA PRO A 507 -16.50 -22.31 -12.15
C PRO A 507 -15.61 -22.98 -13.20
N ALA A 508 -16.17 -23.90 -13.97
CA ALA A 508 -15.44 -24.57 -15.05
C ALA A 508 -14.91 -23.55 -16.07
N GLY A 509 -13.65 -23.70 -16.47
CA GLY A 509 -12.97 -22.80 -17.41
C GLY A 509 -12.41 -21.51 -16.80
N ASP A 510 -12.63 -21.26 -15.50
CA ASP A 510 -11.98 -20.14 -14.81
C ASP A 510 -10.48 -20.47 -14.54
N PRO A 511 -9.53 -19.58 -14.86
CA PRO A 511 -8.11 -19.75 -14.53
C PRO A 511 -7.79 -20.06 -13.05
N GLN A 512 -8.71 -19.74 -12.14
CA GLN A 512 -8.58 -20.08 -10.72
C GLN A 512 -8.49 -21.60 -10.46
N VAL A 513 -9.11 -22.44 -11.31
CA VAL A 513 -9.10 -23.90 -11.15
C VAL A 513 -7.66 -24.43 -11.14
N GLY A 514 -6.89 -24.14 -12.18
CA GLY A 514 -5.50 -24.60 -12.28
C GLY A 514 -4.60 -24.00 -11.19
N THR A 515 -4.89 -22.77 -10.74
CA THR A 515 -4.18 -22.15 -9.61
C THR A 515 -4.47 -22.90 -8.31
N CYS A 516 -5.73 -23.21 -8.04
CA CYS A 516 -6.17 -23.95 -6.86
C CYS A 516 -5.58 -25.36 -6.82
N GLU A 517 -5.65 -26.09 -7.94
CA GLU A 517 -5.10 -27.45 -8.07
C GLU A 517 -3.57 -27.48 -7.87
N SER A 518 -2.86 -26.48 -8.40
CA SER A 518 -1.41 -26.33 -8.18
C SER A 518 -1.08 -26.16 -6.70
N LEU A 519 -1.83 -25.31 -5.99
CA LEU A 519 -1.68 -25.10 -4.55
C LEU A 519 -1.99 -26.38 -3.74
N VAL A 520 -3.05 -27.11 -4.08
CA VAL A 520 -3.37 -28.40 -3.48
C VAL A 520 -2.23 -29.41 -3.68
N LYS A 521 -1.65 -29.46 -4.89
CA LYS A 521 -0.52 -30.34 -5.19
C LYS A 521 0.68 -30.01 -4.32
N THR A 522 1.00 -28.74 -4.11
CA THR A 522 2.07 -28.32 -3.20
C THR A 522 1.81 -28.74 -1.76
N ALA A 523 0.56 -28.68 -1.27
CA ALA A 523 0.23 -29.10 0.09
C ALA A 523 0.32 -30.63 0.32
N LYS A 524 0.29 -31.42 -0.76
CA LYS A 524 0.41 -32.90 -0.72
C LYS A 524 1.84 -33.40 -0.69
N VAL A 525 2.79 -32.57 -1.10
CA VAL A 525 4.24 -32.85 -1.05
C VAL A 525 4.76 -32.29 0.26
#